data_AF-A0A8S2RAT1-F1
#
_entry.id   AF-A0A8S2RAT1-F1
#
_cell.length_a   1.000
_cell.length_b   1.000
_cell.length_c   1.000
_cell.angle_alpha   90.00
_cell.angle_beta   90.00
_cell.angle_gamma   90.00
#
_symmetry.space_group_name_H-M   'P 1'
#
loop_
_entity.id
_entity.type
_entity.pdbx_description
1 polymer ?
#
loop_
_entity_poly.entity_id
_entity_poly.type
_entity_poly.pdbx_seq_one_letter_code
_entity_poly.pdbx_strand_id
1 'polypeptide(L)' 'MARFVCYQCDSRVDDGCGDPFKMHQVNRTVECADYCVKFFHSEGTSANSTFVRRGCLHDYALYRLSKIDVCYR' A
#
# COMPACT_ATOMS: atom_id res chain seq x y z
N MET A 1 19.52 2.91 11.87
CA MET A 1 18.09 2.89 11.44
C MET A 1 18.00 1.96 10.25
N ALA A 2 17.13 0.95 10.30
CA ALA A 2 16.92 0.07 9.16
C ALA A 2 16.20 0.86 8.04
N ARG A 3 16.69 0.75 6.81
CA ARG A 3 16.02 1.30 5.63
C ARG A 3 15.36 0.16 4.88
N PHE A 4 14.05 0.23 4.72
CA PHE A 4 13.27 -0.77 4.00
C PHE A 4 12.91 -0.22 2.63
N VAL A 5 13.20 -0.97 1.57
CA VAL A 5 12.76 -0.60 0.23
C VAL A 5 11.33 -1.12 0.06
N CYS A 6 10.37 -0.21 0.03
CA CYS A 6 8.95 -0.51 -0.10
C CYS A 6 8.44 -0.12 -1.47
N TYR A 7 7.36 -0.78 -1.88
CA TYR A 7 6.66 -0.42 -3.11
C TYR A 7 5.54 0.57 -2.80
N GLN A 8 5.49 1.69 -3.52
CA GLN A 8 4.49 2.73 -3.34
C GLN A 8 3.54 2.79 -4.52
N CYS A 9 2.24 2.60 -4.27
CA CYS A 9 1.23 2.64 -5.33
C CYS A 9 -0.17 2.93 -4.79
N ASP A 10 -1.07 3.33 -5.69
CA ASP A 10 -2.50 3.56 -5.39
C ASP A 10 -3.34 3.01 -6.56
N SER A 11 -4.24 2.06 -6.27
CA SER A 11 -5.00 1.34 -7.28
C SER A 11 -6.08 2.18 -7.96
N ARG A 12 -6.31 3.42 -7.51
CA ARG A 12 -7.20 4.37 -8.20
C ARG A 12 -6.54 4.99 -9.43
N VAL A 13 -5.20 5.03 -9.45
CA VAL A 13 -4.41 5.58 -10.56
C VAL A 13 -3.57 4.51 -11.26
N ASP A 14 -3.36 3.36 -10.63
CA ASP A 14 -2.55 2.26 -11.13
C ASP A 14 -3.24 0.91 -10.87
N ASP A 15 -3.93 0.39 -11.88
CA ASP A 15 -4.64 -0.89 -11.85
C ASP A 15 -3.76 -2.07 -11.36
N GLY A 16 -2.43 -1.97 -11.55
CA GLY A 16 -1.46 -2.97 -11.11
C GLY A 16 -1.13 -2.97 -9.60
N CYS A 17 -1.54 -1.95 -8.84
CA CYS A 17 -1.13 -1.79 -7.44
C CYS A 17 -1.66 -2.90 -6.50
N GLY A 18 -2.85 -3.42 -6.80
CA GLY A 18 -3.47 -4.51 -6.05
C GLY A 18 -2.88 -5.89 -6.35
N ASP A 19 -2.31 -6.04 -7.55
CA ASP A 19 -1.96 -7.31 -8.17
C ASP A 19 -0.46 -7.64 -7.97
N PRO A 20 -0.11 -8.70 -7.21
CA PRO A 20 1.27 -9.07 -6.97
C PRO A 20 2.04 -9.48 -8.23
N PHE A 21 1.36 -9.91 -9.30
CA PHE A 21 2.00 -10.30 -10.56
C PHE A 21 2.32 -9.09 -11.45
N LYS A 22 1.50 -8.03 -11.40
CA LYS A 22 1.73 -6.78 -12.15
C LYS A 22 2.73 -5.85 -11.44
N MET A 23 2.99 -6.05 -10.15
CA MET A 23 3.93 -5.24 -9.37
C MET A 23 5.36 -5.22 -9.93
N HIS A 24 5.82 -6.28 -10.61
CA HIS A 24 7.18 -6.33 -11.16
C HIS A 24 7.43 -5.33 -12.30
N GLN A 25 6.38 -4.76 -12.90
CA GLN A 25 6.51 -3.90 -14.07
C GLN A 25 6.57 -2.40 -13.75
N VAL A 26 6.27 -1.98 -12.52
CA VAL A 26 6.23 -0.56 -12.15
C VAL A 26 7.38 -0.24 -11.20
N ASN A 27 8.33 0.58 -11.64
CA ASN A 27 9.50 0.96 -10.84
C ASN A 27 9.15 2.06 -9.83
N ARG A 28 8.28 1.77 -8.86
CA ARG A 28 7.82 2.71 -7.81
C ARG A 28 8.23 2.25 -6.43
N THR A 29 9.54 2.15 -6.21
CA THR A 29 10.09 1.85 -4.90
C THR A 29 10.47 3.14 -4.15
N VAL A 30 10.33 3.11 -2.82
CA VAL A 30 10.66 4.20 -1.90
C VAL A 30 11.42 3.63 -0.70
N GLU A 31 12.39 4.38 -0.18
CA GLU A 31 13.07 4.01 1.07
C GLU A 31 12.24 4.48 2.27
N CYS A 32 11.80 3.53 3.09
CA CYS A 32 11.07 3.77 4.33
C CYS A 32 11.99 3.60 5.53
N ALA A 33 11.77 4.43 6.56
CA ALA A 33 12.48 4.33 7.84
C ALA A 33 11.93 3.22 8.76
N ASP A 34 10.81 2.64 8.37
CA ASP A 34 9.96 1.71 9.12
C ASP A 34 9.42 0.62 8.18
N TYR A 35 8.15 0.20 8.32
CA TYR A 35 7.62 -0.95 7.59
C TYR A 35 6.94 -0.59 6.27
N CYS A 36 6.96 -1.54 5.33
CA CYS A 36 6.11 -1.50 4.15
C CYS A 36 4.69 -1.96 4.50
N VAL A 37 3.69 -1.21 4.06
CA VAL A 37 2.28 -1.52 4.33
C VAL A 37 1.46 -1.58 3.05
N LYS A 38 0.40 -2.39 3.10
CA LYS A 38 -0.64 -2.50 2.09
C LYS A 38 -1.99 -2.27 2.77
N PHE A 39 -2.74 -1.28 2.29
CA PHE A 39 -4.09 -0.98 2.76
C PHE A 39 -5.12 -1.35 1.71
N PHE A 40 -6.23 -1.89 2.18
CA PHE A 40 -7.47 -2.00 1.43
C PHE A 40 -8.44 -0.99 2.03
N HIS A 41 -8.88 -0.04 1.22
CA HIS A 41 -9.81 0.99 1.64
C HIS A 41 -11.11 0.86 0.87
N SER A 42 -12.23 0.80 1.59
CA SER A 42 -13.57 0.81 1.02
C SER A 42 -14.22 2.18 1.25
N GLU A 43 -14.34 3.00 0.20
CA GLU A 43 -15.03 4.29 0.27
C GLU A 43 -16.55 4.09 0.19
N GLY A 44 -17.24 4.21 1.34
CA GLY A 44 -18.70 4.21 1.43
C GLY A 44 -19.36 2.82 1.47
N THR A 45 -20.67 2.81 1.68
CA THR A 45 -21.53 1.61 1.85
C THR A 45 -21.65 0.74 0.59
N SER A 46 -21.07 1.13 -0.53
CA SER A 46 -21.09 0.37 -1.78
C SER A 46 -19.81 -0.45 -1.91
N ALA A 47 -19.97 -1.77 -1.98
CA ALA A 47 -18.88 -2.74 -2.13
C ALA A 47 -17.96 -2.51 -3.35
N ASN A 48 -18.35 -1.63 -4.29
CA ASN A 48 -17.66 -1.36 -5.53
C ASN A 48 -16.52 -0.32 -5.45
N SER A 49 -16.35 0.38 -4.33
CA SER A 49 -15.32 1.42 -4.19
C SER A 49 -14.17 0.96 -3.29
N THR A 50 -13.69 -0.27 -3.51
CA THR A 50 -12.52 -0.79 -2.79
C THR A 50 -11.26 -0.51 -3.60
N PHE A 51 -10.30 0.20 -3.00
CA PHE A 51 -8.99 0.43 -3.61
C PHE A 51 -7.85 -0.02 -2.69
N VAL A 52 -6.71 -0.30 -3.31
CA VAL A 52 -5.48 -0.73 -2.65
C VAL A 52 -4.48 0.40 -2.65
N ARG A 53 -3.79 0.61 -1.53
CA ARG A 53 -2.66 1.54 -1.47
C ARG A 53 -1.48 0.89 -0.78
N ARG A 54 -0.27 1.12 -1.26
CA ARG A 54 0.98 0.63 -0.66
C ARG A 54 1.94 1.77 -0.41
N GLY A 55 2.81 1.64 0.59
CA GLY A 55 3.86 2.62 0.87
C GLY A 55 4.50 2.40 2.24
N CYS A 56 5.11 3.46 2.78
CA CYS A 56 5.72 3.45 4.10
C CYS A 56 4.66 3.58 5.20
N LEU A 57 4.80 2.87 6.32
CA LEU A 57 3.84 2.92 7.42
C LEU A 57 3.65 4.34 7.97
N HIS A 58 4.73 5.12 8.13
CA HIS A 58 4.69 6.48 8.65
C HIS A 58 3.84 7.44 7.80
N ASP A 59 3.75 7.24 6.48
CA ASP A 59 2.88 8.04 5.60
C ASP A 59 1.39 7.87 5.96
N TYR A 60 1.06 6.78 6.66
CA TYR A 60 -0.31 6.41 7.00
C TYR A 60 -0.59 6.44 8.51
N ALA A 61 0.34 6.94 9.32
CA ALA A 61 0.19 7.03 10.77
C ALA A 61 -1.04 7.86 11.21
N LEU A 62 -1.55 8.75 10.36
CA LEU A 62 -2.75 9.57 10.58
C LEU A 62 -4.05 8.88 10.14
N TYR A 63 -3.98 7.81 9.34
CA TYR A 63 -5.18 7.06 8.97
C TYR A 63 -5.59 6.22 10.17
N ARG A 64 -6.88 6.24 10.54
CA ARG A 64 -7.42 5.37 11.59
C ARG A 64 -7.48 3.96 11.02
N LEU A 65 -6.36 3.24 11.10
CA LEU A 65 -6.18 1.92 10.51
C LEU A 65 -7.07 0.90 11.24
N SER A 66 -8.19 0.55 10.62
CA SER A 66 -9.12 -0.47 11.14
C SER A 66 -8.64 -1.90 10.90
N LYS A 67 -7.64 -2.11 10.02
CA LYS A 67 -6.99 -3.41 9.80
C LYS A 67 -5.61 -3.21 9.14
N ILE A 68 -4.55 -3.76 9.73
CA ILE A 68 -3.20 -3.74 9.16
C ILE A 68 -2.81 -5.18 8.84
N ASP A 69 -2.77 -5.53 7.55
CA ASP A 69 -2.13 -6.75 7.09
C ASP A 69 -0.66 -6.41 6.79
N VAL A 70 0.24 -6.78 7.72
CA VAL A 70 1.68 -6.58 7.56
C VAL A 70 2.23 -7.70 6.68
N CYS A 71 2.73 -7.36 5.49
CA CYS A 71 3.42 -8.33 4.63
C CYS A 71 4.88 -8.46 5.09
N TYR A 72 5.27 -9.64 5.55
CA TYR A 72 6.66 -10.00 5.76
C TYR A 72 7.20 -10.69 4.52
N ARG A 73 8.48 -10.45 4.20
CA ARG A 73 9.23 -11.13 3.15
C ARG A 73 10.12 -12.20 3.77
#